data_AF-A0A0D2WLU7-F1
#
_entry.id   AF-A0A0D2WLU7-F1
#
_cell.length_a   1.000
_cell.length_b   1.000
_cell.length_c   1.000
_cell.angle_alpha   90.00
_cell.angle_beta   90.00
_cell.angle_gamma   90.00
#
_symmetry.space_group_name_H-M   'P 1'
#
loop_
_entity.id
_entity.type
_entity.pdbx_description
1 polymer ?
#
loop_
_entity_poly.entity_id
_entity_poly.type
_entity_poly.pdbx_seq_one_letter_code
_entity_poly.pdbx_strand_id
1 'polypeptide(L)'
;MSTNSLMPSTVGPFTASAASSPAFAYPMPAFESIYQNIKSDPQVVNFGIGQALPQAPVNSTVATNQGRSQATNTSLEHVALLDIYSEPTSLRKTSVICTIGPKTNTVERLTELRRAGMNIVRLNFSHGSYEFHKSIIDNLRTSMQQSPGSAVGLALDTKGPEIRTGLMREPGEFDLKAGQELLISTNPEHANDGDDKRIFCDYKQLPHVMAKDGLVYVDDGLVSLRVTETGPDWVKTVVLNPARIGSRKGINLPTVKVDLPALSPKDREDIKFGLDNGIDMVFASFIRKRADVEEIRQVLGERGKNVLIISKIENHEGMQNFQQILEATDGVMVARGDLGIEIPPEKVFLAQKMIIARCNVVGKPVICATQMLESMTYNPRPTRAEISDVANAVLDGADCVMLSGETAKGSYPIEAVSIMHKICLEAESALFYRPLFDELRQNTPKPLAVDEAIACSAVNAAFETEARAIVALTTSGNTARLLSKYHPSCPILTVSRNAQTSRQVHLYRGCYPLEYKRERNPSWERDVEERIHWAVEVAKARGFVKPGDIVIVVHGFSQGSQHTNTIRIWTCV
;
A
#
# COMPACT_ATOMS: atom_id res chain seq x y z
N MET A 1 -53.06 -30.33 -47.05
CA MET A 1 -52.06 -31.01 -47.89
C MET A 1 -50.85 -31.28 -46.99
N SER A 2 -50.92 -32.33 -46.16
CA SER A 2 -50.34 -33.68 -46.40
C SER A 2 -48.81 -33.69 -46.19
N THR A 3 -48.30 -33.97 -44.97
CA THR A 3 -47.86 -35.30 -44.40
C THR A 3 -46.48 -35.72 -44.94
N ASN A 4 -45.44 -36.15 -44.19
CA ASN A 4 -45.28 -37.11 -43.07
C ASN A 4 -43.83 -36.98 -42.49
N SER A 5 -43.58 -36.96 -41.16
CA SER A 5 -43.31 -38.07 -40.19
C SER A 5 -41.96 -38.82 -40.44
N LEU A 6 -41.03 -39.02 -39.48
CA LEU A 6 -41.11 -39.79 -38.22
C LEU A 6 -39.91 -39.50 -37.26
N MET A 7 -40.16 -39.47 -35.94
CA MET A 7 -39.26 -39.82 -34.81
C MET A 7 -39.50 -41.32 -34.44
N PRO A 8 -38.96 -41.99 -33.36
CA PRO A 8 -38.11 -41.59 -32.21
C PRO A 8 -37.04 -42.65 -31.77
N SER A 9 -36.23 -42.37 -30.72
CA SER A 9 -36.13 -43.24 -29.50
C SER A 9 -34.96 -42.88 -28.56
N THR A 10 -35.30 -42.67 -27.28
CA THR A 10 -34.50 -42.54 -26.05
C THR A 10 -34.03 -43.87 -25.48
N VAL A 11 -32.83 -43.97 -24.84
CA VAL A 11 -32.53 -44.73 -23.58
C VAL A 11 -31.23 -44.20 -22.96
N GLY A 12 -31.20 -44.02 -21.62
CA GLY A 12 -30.02 -43.67 -20.79
C GLY A 12 -29.17 -44.89 -20.36
N PRO A 13 -28.66 -44.92 -19.11
CA PRO A 13 -27.30 -44.55 -18.69
C PRO A 13 -26.36 -45.78 -18.52
N PHE A 14 -25.04 -45.57 -18.60
CA PHE A 14 -24.06 -46.58 -18.17
C PHE A 14 -23.00 -46.00 -17.22
N THR A 15 -22.97 -46.58 -16.03
CA THR A 15 -21.92 -46.55 -15.01
C THR A 15 -20.74 -47.45 -15.40
N ALA A 16 -19.49 -47.03 -15.15
CA ALA A 16 -18.30 -47.91 -14.99
C ALA A 16 -17.22 -47.12 -14.23
N SER A 17 -17.03 -47.34 -12.93
CA SER A 17 -16.08 -48.28 -12.29
C SER A 17 -14.60 -48.01 -12.60
N ALA A 18 -13.84 -47.74 -11.55
CA ALA A 18 -12.39 -47.62 -11.53
C ALA A 18 -11.69 -48.95 -11.88
N ALA A 19 -10.72 -48.90 -12.81
CA ALA A 19 -9.59 -49.83 -12.85
C ALA A 19 -8.45 -49.25 -13.74
N SER A 20 -7.24 -49.40 -13.21
CA SER A 20 -5.90 -49.13 -13.74
C SER A 20 -5.68 -49.23 -15.26
N SER A 21 -5.05 -48.22 -15.85
CA SER A 21 -4.47 -48.28 -17.21
C SER A 21 -2.94 -48.49 -17.16
N PRO A 22 -2.38 -49.33 -18.06
CA PRO A 22 -0.95 -49.64 -18.14
C PRO A 22 -0.18 -48.58 -18.93
N ALA A 23 1.11 -48.43 -18.60
CA ALA A 23 2.05 -47.56 -19.30
C ALA A 23 2.27 -48.02 -20.75
N PHE A 24 2.03 -47.13 -21.71
CA PHE A 24 2.45 -47.29 -23.11
C PHE A 24 3.70 -46.45 -23.36
N ALA A 25 4.82 -47.13 -23.66
CA ALA A 25 6.05 -46.53 -24.16
C ALA A 25 5.97 -46.42 -25.70
N TYR A 26 6.28 -45.24 -26.24
CA TYR A 26 6.54 -45.03 -27.67
C TYR A 26 8.05 -44.87 -27.90
N PRO A 27 8.63 -45.46 -28.97
CA PRO A 27 10.06 -45.34 -29.28
C PRO A 27 10.35 -44.01 -29.99
N MET A 28 11.33 -43.25 -29.48
CA MET A 28 11.90 -42.05 -30.12
C MET A 28 13.00 -42.43 -31.12
N PRO A 29 13.00 -41.93 -32.37
CA PRO A 29 14.16 -42.01 -33.25
C PRO A 29 15.27 -41.02 -32.82
N ALA A 30 16.51 -41.44 -33.02
CA ALA A 30 17.74 -40.79 -32.57
C ALA A 30 17.92 -39.35 -33.09
N PHE A 31 18.24 -38.43 -32.16
CA PHE A 31 18.47 -37.00 -32.38
C PHE A 31 19.84 -36.66 -33.03
N GLU A 32 20.62 -37.65 -33.43
CA GLU A 32 22.04 -37.49 -33.76
C GLU A 32 22.32 -37.24 -35.26
N SER A 33 21.34 -37.46 -36.16
CA SER A 33 21.54 -37.32 -37.61
C SER A 33 21.18 -35.93 -38.17
N ILE A 34 20.43 -35.10 -37.43
CA ILE A 34 20.04 -33.75 -37.89
C ILE A 34 21.18 -32.73 -37.67
N TYR A 35 22.01 -32.94 -36.65
CA TYR A 35 23.07 -32.00 -36.27
C TYR A 35 24.31 -32.05 -37.20
N GLN A 36 24.51 -33.16 -37.93
CA GLN A 36 25.67 -33.35 -38.81
C GLN A 36 25.50 -32.69 -40.19
N ASN A 37 24.27 -32.45 -40.66
CA ASN A 37 24.02 -31.92 -42.01
C ASN A 37 24.03 -30.38 -42.11
N ILE A 38 24.16 -29.64 -41.00
CA ILE A 38 24.19 -28.16 -41.00
C ILE A 38 25.64 -27.63 -41.13
N LYS A 39 26.66 -28.47 -40.92
CA LYS A 39 28.09 -28.04 -40.95
C LYS A 39 28.75 -28.06 -42.33
N SER A 40 28.09 -28.56 -43.37
CA SER A 40 28.70 -28.78 -44.69
C SER A 40 28.18 -27.89 -45.83
N ASP A 41 27.34 -26.89 -45.54
CA ASP A 41 26.85 -25.94 -46.55
C ASP A 41 27.81 -24.73 -46.71
N PRO A 42 28.50 -24.56 -47.86
CA PRO A 42 29.43 -23.45 -48.10
C PRO A 42 28.75 -22.10 -48.35
N GLN A 43 27.42 -21.99 -48.28
CA GLN A 43 26.68 -20.74 -48.58
C GLN A 43 25.93 -20.12 -47.39
N VAL A 44 26.25 -20.49 -46.15
CA VAL A 44 25.73 -19.74 -44.99
C VAL A 44 26.57 -18.49 -44.77
N VAL A 45 26.05 -17.39 -45.29
CA VAL A 45 26.55 -16.02 -45.12
C VAL A 45 26.74 -15.70 -43.64
N ASN A 46 27.97 -15.32 -43.31
CA ASN A 46 28.44 -14.96 -41.98
C ASN A 46 27.77 -13.64 -41.52
N PHE A 47 26.59 -13.71 -40.89
CA PHE A 47 26.10 -12.60 -40.09
C PHE A 47 26.97 -12.52 -38.84
N GLY A 48 27.99 -11.68 -38.89
CA GLY A 48 28.83 -11.33 -37.74
C GLY A 48 27.98 -10.69 -36.65
N ILE A 49 27.53 -11.50 -35.69
CA ILE A 49 27.07 -11.01 -34.40
C ILE A 49 28.31 -10.58 -33.65
N GLY A 50 28.46 -9.26 -33.56
CA GLY A 50 29.61 -8.60 -32.96
C GLY A 50 29.90 -9.06 -31.54
N GLN A 51 31.20 -9.11 -31.25
CA GLN A 51 31.85 -8.99 -29.95
C GLN A 51 31.07 -9.50 -28.75
N ALA A 52 31.51 -10.65 -28.21
CA ALA A 52 31.22 -11.02 -26.83
C ALA A 52 31.44 -9.80 -25.93
N LEU A 53 30.38 -9.38 -25.21
CA LEU A 53 30.50 -8.42 -24.13
C LEU A 53 31.67 -8.87 -23.25
N PRO A 54 32.60 -7.98 -22.88
CA PRO A 54 33.74 -8.37 -22.08
C PRO A 54 33.22 -9.04 -20.81
N GLN A 55 33.48 -10.34 -20.66
CA GLN A 55 33.27 -11.01 -19.39
C GLN A 55 34.25 -10.37 -18.42
N ALA A 56 33.72 -9.50 -17.56
CA ALA A 56 34.49 -8.93 -16.48
C ALA A 56 35.10 -10.08 -15.66
N PRO A 57 36.38 -9.99 -15.28
CA PRO A 57 37.04 -11.04 -14.53
C PRO A 57 36.26 -11.35 -13.25
N VAL A 58 36.03 -12.63 -12.97
CA VAL A 58 35.48 -13.11 -11.70
C VAL A 58 36.58 -13.01 -10.64
N ASN A 59 36.86 -11.78 -10.20
CA ASN A 59 37.58 -11.45 -8.97
C ASN A 59 37.40 -9.97 -8.65
N SER A 60 36.38 -9.65 -7.85
CA SER A 60 36.23 -8.37 -7.13
C SER A 60 34.96 -8.45 -6.28
N THR A 61 35.01 -8.04 -5.01
CA THR A 61 33.86 -7.80 -4.11
C THR A 61 32.55 -7.55 -4.87
N VAL A 62 31.53 -8.40 -4.65
CA VAL A 62 30.19 -8.19 -5.21
C VAL A 62 29.73 -6.79 -4.81
N ALA A 63 29.43 -5.94 -5.79
CA ALA A 63 28.98 -4.58 -5.52
C ALA A 63 27.64 -4.67 -4.78
N THR A 64 27.52 -4.02 -3.62
CA THR A 64 26.28 -4.01 -2.84
C THR A 64 25.29 -3.00 -3.42
N ASN A 65 24.03 -3.11 -3.02
CA ASN A 65 22.95 -2.18 -3.37
C ASN A 65 22.83 -1.96 -4.89
N GLN A 66 22.99 -3.03 -5.66
CA GLN A 66 22.91 -3.07 -7.12
C GLN A 66 23.87 -2.10 -7.81
N GLY A 67 25.04 -1.82 -7.20
CA GLY A 67 25.95 -0.76 -7.67
C GLY A 67 26.36 -0.84 -9.15
N ARG A 68 26.42 -2.05 -9.73
CA ARG A 68 26.67 -2.24 -11.17
C ARG A 68 25.53 -1.70 -12.04
N SER A 69 24.27 -2.00 -11.70
CA SER A 69 23.12 -1.48 -12.44
C SER A 69 22.90 0.02 -12.22
N GLN A 70 23.26 0.53 -11.03
CA GLN A 70 23.14 1.97 -10.70
C GLN A 70 24.07 2.85 -11.55
N ALA A 71 25.20 2.31 -12.04
CA ALA A 71 26.17 3.03 -12.85
C ALA A 71 25.81 3.12 -14.35
N THR A 72 24.67 2.57 -14.76
CA THR A 72 24.23 2.55 -16.16
C THR A 72 23.60 3.88 -16.58
N ASN A 73 23.38 4.07 -17.89
CA ASN A 73 22.79 5.29 -18.44
C ASN A 73 21.35 5.12 -18.96
N THR A 74 20.86 3.87 -19.06
CA THR A 74 19.54 3.58 -19.64
C THR A 74 18.77 2.58 -18.79
N SER A 75 17.44 2.71 -18.75
CA SER A 75 16.61 1.85 -17.91
C SER A 75 16.67 0.37 -18.31
N LEU A 76 16.84 0.07 -19.60
CA LEU A 76 16.95 -1.32 -20.07
C LEU A 76 18.26 -1.96 -19.62
N GLU A 77 19.38 -1.23 -19.73
CA GLU A 77 20.69 -1.71 -19.26
C GLU A 77 20.72 -1.86 -17.74
N HIS A 78 20.11 -0.92 -17.00
CA HIS A 78 19.91 -1.03 -15.56
C HIS A 78 19.24 -2.35 -15.18
N VAL A 79 18.09 -2.66 -15.81
CA VAL A 79 17.36 -3.91 -15.53
C VAL A 79 18.19 -5.14 -15.92
N ALA A 80 18.90 -5.11 -17.05
CA ALA A 80 19.73 -6.22 -17.51
C ALA A 80 20.93 -6.53 -16.58
N LEU A 81 21.36 -5.56 -15.77
CA LEU A 81 22.48 -5.69 -14.84
C LEU A 81 22.06 -5.86 -13.37
N LEU A 82 20.77 -6.04 -13.08
CA LEU A 82 20.33 -6.43 -11.73
C LEU A 82 20.94 -7.77 -11.35
N ASP A 83 21.50 -7.85 -10.14
CA ASP A 83 22.29 -8.97 -9.65
C ASP A 83 21.69 -9.51 -8.35
N ILE A 84 21.22 -10.76 -8.38
CA ILE A 84 20.63 -11.43 -7.21
C ILE A 84 21.65 -11.76 -6.11
N TYR A 85 22.95 -11.64 -6.41
CA TYR A 85 24.03 -11.83 -5.44
C TYR A 85 24.46 -10.50 -4.80
N SER A 86 23.98 -9.36 -5.32
CA SER A 86 24.22 -8.04 -4.72
C SER A 86 23.34 -7.84 -3.49
N GLU A 87 23.94 -7.88 -2.31
CA GLU A 87 23.24 -7.62 -1.05
C GLU A 87 22.70 -6.18 -0.96
N PRO A 88 21.44 -5.98 -0.51
CA PRO A 88 20.88 -4.65 -0.29
C PRO A 88 21.51 -3.95 0.92
N THR A 89 21.29 -2.65 1.07
CA THR A 89 21.65 -1.99 2.34
C THR A 89 20.81 -2.51 3.51
N SER A 90 21.25 -2.33 4.75
CA SER A 90 20.49 -2.74 5.94
C SER A 90 19.32 -1.80 6.29
N LEU A 91 19.22 -0.64 5.63
CA LEU A 91 18.26 0.41 5.97
C LEU A 91 17.12 0.47 4.97
N ARG A 92 15.95 -0.01 5.41
CA ARG A 92 14.73 -0.02 4.61
C ARG A 92 13.96 1.29 4.68
N LYS A 93 13.81 1.95 3.54
CA LYS A 93 13.21 3.28 3.34
C LYS A 93 11.68 3.27 3.28
N THR A 94 11.07 2.28 2.64
CA THR A 94 9.61 2.14 2.52
C THR A 94 9.03 1.71 3.86
N SER A 95 8.01 2.39 4.38
CA SER A 95 7.41 2.03 5.66
C SER A 95 6.42 0.86 5.55
N VAL A 96 6.28 0.10 6.64
CA VAL A 96 5.31 -0.99 6.76
C VAL A 96 4.23 -0.60 7.77
N ILE A 97 3.00 -0.62 7.30
CA ILE A 97 1.80 -0.36 8.08
C ILE A 97 1.16 -1.70 8.42
N CYS A 98 0.88 -1.96 9.69
CA CYS A 98 0.24 -3.21 10.12
C CYS A 98 -1.10 -2.92 10.77
N THR A 99 -2.13 -3.65 10.32
CA THR A 99 -3.41 -3.67 11.01
C THR A 99 -3.31 -4.56 12.22
N ILE A 100 -3.70 -4.05 13.39
CA ILE A 100 -3.66 -4.82 14.64
C ILE A 100 -5.04 -5.40 14.93
N GLY A 101 -5.06 -6.67 15.30
CA GLY A 101 -6.27 -7.41 15.62
C GLY A 101 -6.07 -8.39 16.77
N PRO A 102 -7.04 -9.27 17.04
CA PRO A 102 -7.04 -10.12 18.23
C PRO A 102 -5.78 -10.99 18.39
N LYS A 103 -5.15 -11.41 17.28
CA LYS A 103 -3.94 -12.25 17.32
C LYS A 103 -2.64 -11.48 17.58
N THR A 104 -2.67 -10.16 17.46
CA THR A 104 -1.48 -9.30 17.55
C THR A 104 -1.61 -8.21 18.61
N ASN A 105 -2.71 -8.18 19.36
CA ASN A 105 -2.96 -7.23 20.44
C ASN A 105 -2.44 -7.70 21.81
N THR A 106 -1.15 -8.00 21.91
CA THR A 106 -0.44 -8.15 23.20
C THR A 106 0.85 -7.34 23.17
N VAL A 107 1.38 -7.01 24.36
CA VAL A 107 2.64 -6.25 24.47
C VAL A 107 3.80 -6.99 23.79
N GLU A 108 3.85 -8.31 23.96
CA GLU A 108 4.87 -9.18 23.37
C GLU A 108 4.77 -9.18 21.85
N ARG A 109 3.56 -9.42 21.30
CA ARG A 109 3.34 -9.47 19.85
C ARG A 109 3.59 -8.12 19.18
N LEU A 110 3.17 -7.01 19.80
CA LEU A 110 3.48 -5.67 19.29
C LEU A 110 4.99 -5.39 19.31
N THR A 111 5.69 -5.88 20.33
CA THR A 111 7.17 -5.78 20.39
C THR A 111 7.83 -6.58 19.28
N GLU A 112 7.35 -7.80 19.01
CA GLU A 112 7.82 -8.63 17.89
C GLU A 112 7.57 -7.96 16.53
N LEU A 113 6.37 -7.42 16.30
CA LEU A 113 6.03 -6.69 15.06
C LEU A 113 6.93 -5.47 14.84
N ARG A 114 7.19 -4.70 15.92
CA ARG A 114 8.11 -3.55 15.87
C ARG A 114 9.53 -3.97 15.50
N ARG A 115 10.02 -5.08 16.05
CA ARG A 115 11.35 -5.64 15.72
C ARG A 115 11.40 -6.18 14.30
N ALA A 116 10.31 -6.77 13.80
CA ALA A 116 10.22 -7.27 12.44
C ALA A 116 10.18 -6.16 11.37
N GLY A 117 9.78 -4.94 11.74
CA GLY A 117 9.85 -3.77 10.85
C GLY A 117 8.57 -2.92 10.74
N MET A 118 7.59 -3.10 11.64
CA MET A 118 6.37 -2.28 11.68
C MET A 118 6.68 -0.81 12.05
N ASN A 119 6.16 0.14 11.28
CA ASN A 119 6.32 1.59 11.51
C ASN A 119 5.05 2.27 12.01
N ILE A 120 3.90 1.82 11.51
CA ILE A 120 2.59 2.44 11.77
C ILE A 120 1.60 1.34 12.14
N VAL A 121 0.89 1.55 13.24
CA VAL A 121 -0.26 0.73 13.66
C VAL A 121 -1.52 1.31 13.02
N ARG A 122 -2.25 0.48 12.28
CA ARG A 122 -3.58 0.78 11.76
C ARG A 122 -4.64 0.18 12.70
N LEU A 123 -5.54 1.03 13.17
CA LEU A 123 -6.76 0.67 13.88
C LEU A 123 -7.93 0.68 12.89
N ASN A 124 -8.52 -0.48 12.60
CA ASN A 124 -9.64 -0.59 11.67
C ASN A 124 -10.98 -0.44 12.41
N PHE A 125 -11.66 0.70 12.26
CA PHE A 125 -12.91 1.01 12.96
C PHE A 125 -14.18 0.46 12.28
N SER A 126 -14.06 -0.24 11.14
CA SER A 126 -15.13 -1.10 10.64
C SER A 126 -15.42 -2.27 11.60
N HIS A 127 -14.47 -2.60 12.48
CA HIS A 127 -14.58 -3.63 13.51
C HIS A 127 -14.07 -3.16 14.87
N GLY A 128 -14.35 -3.94 15.92
CA GLY A 128 -13.87 -3.68 17.27
C GLY A 128 -14.63 -2.56 18.00
N SER A 129 -14.65 -2.65 19.32
CA SER A 129 -15.20 -1.59 20.19
C SER A 129 -14.12 -0.58 20.55
N TYR A 130 -14.51 0.54 21.17
CA TYR A 130 -13.56 1.52 21.68
C TYR A 130 -12.65 0.93 22.76
N GLU A 131 -13.15 0.02 23.60
CA GLU A 131 -12.35 -0.69 24.60
C GLU A 131 -11.27 -1.55 23.93
N PHE A 132 -11.62 -2.22 22.84
CA PHE A 132 -10.66 -3.01 22.08
C PHE A 132 -9.58 -2.13 21.44
N HIS A 133 -9.96 -1.06 20.73
CA HIS A 133 -9.01 -0.12 20.14
C HIS A 133 -8.13 0.56 21.21
N LYS A 134 -8.72 0.89 22.36
CA LYS A 134 -8.00 1.44 23.51
C LYS A 134 -6.92 0.47 24.02
N SER A 135 -7.26 -0.82 24.14
CA SER A 135 -6.28 -1.84 24.55
C SER A 135 -5.11 -1.96 23.58
N ILE A 136 -5.31 -1.81 22.26
CA ILE A 136 -4.21 -1.78 21.28
C ILE A 136 -3.27 -0.61 21.56
N ILE A 137 -3.83 0.58 21.78
CA ILE A 137 -3.06 1.81 22.02
C ILE A 137 -2.24 1.68 23.31
N ASP A 138 -2.85 1.17 24.37
CA ASP A 138 -2.20 1.03 25.67
C ASP A 138 -1.13 -0.07 25.66
N ASN A 139 -1.39 -1.20 24.98
CA ASN A 139 -0.40 -2.26 24.76
C ASN A 139 0.79 -1.78 23.91
N LEU A 140 0.54 -0.97 22.86
CA LEU A 140 1.59 -0.39 22.03
C LEU A 140 2.50 0.53 22.86
N ARG A 141 1.89 1.42 23.66
CA ARG A 141 2.63 2.33 24.55
C ARG A 141 3.47 1.55 25.56
N THR A 142 2.91 0.49 26.14
CA THR A 142 3.63 -0.40 27.07
C THR A 142 4.79 -1.11 26.38
N SER A 143 4.60 -1.63 25.16
CA SER A 143 5.66 -2.22 24.34
C SER A 143 6.80 -1.22 24.09
N MET A 144 6.47 0.04 23.79
CA MET A 144 7.46 1.10 23.56
C MET A 144 8.24 1.48 24.83
N GLN A 145 7.61 1.39 26.00
CA GLN A 145 8.29 1.60 27.29
C GLN A 145 9.23 0.44 27.63
N GLN A 146 8.77 -0.80 27.47
CA GLN A 146 9.56 -2.01 27.81
C GLN A 146 10.68 -2.30 26.82
N SER A 147 10.46 -2.02 25.53
CA SER A 147 11.46 -2.15 24.47
C SER A 147 11.56 -0.82 23.71
N PRO A 148 12.35 0.14 24.22
CA PRO A 148 12.59 1.40 23.54
C PRO A 148 13.15 1.20 22.14
N GLY A 149 12.78 2.09 21.21
CA GLY A 149 13.20 2.01 19.81
C GLY A 149 12.70 3.24 19.04
N SER A 150 12.57 3.09 17.73
CA SER A 150 11.95 4.14 16.90
C SER A 150 10.52 4.43 17.35
N ALA A 151 10.07 5.67 17.13
CA ALA A 151 8.68 6.06 17.26
C ALA A 151 7.80 5.15 16.38
N VAL A 152 6.51 5.00 16.73
CA VAL A 152 5.54 4.21 15.95
C VAL A 152 4.32 5.08 15.71
N GLY A 153 3.89 5.22 14.46
CA GLY A 153 2.70 5.98 14.10
C GLY A 153 1.40 5.27 14.47
N LEU A 154 0.35 6.04 14.76
CA LEU A 154 -0.99 5.53 15.03
C LEU A 154 -2.00 6.09 14.04
N ALA A 155 -2.58 5.20 13.24
CA ALA A 155 -3.56 5.51 12.21
C ALA A 155 -4.96 5.00 12.61
N LEU A 156 -5.95 5.88 12.54
CA LEU A 156 -7.37 5.52 12.62
C LEU A 156 -7.92 5.34 11.22
N ASP A 157 -8.36 4.14 10.86
CA ASP A 157 -9.07 3.88 9.59
C ASP A 157 -10.57 3.89 9.83
N THR A 158 -11.25 4.87 9.25
CA THR A 158 -12.69 5.11 9.42
C THR A 158 -13.51 3.97 8.81
N LYS A 159 -14.70 3.71 9.34
CA LYS A 159 -15.62 2.79 8.70
C LYS A 159 -16.10 3.34 7.36
N GLY A 160 -16.49 4.62 7.34
CA GLY A 160 -17.02 5.30 6.17
C GLY A 160 -18.44 4.81 5.77
N PRO A 161 -18.94 5.29 4.62
CA PRO A 161 -20.30 5.03 4.14
C PRO A 161 -20.47 3.63 3.51
N GLU A 162 -20.10 2.58 4.23
CA GLU A 162 -20.30 1.21 3.78
C GLU A 162 -21.81 0.89 3.70
N ILE A 163 -22.20 0.25 2.60
CA ILE A 163 -23.53 -0.37 2.45
C ILE A 163 -23.41 -1.82 2.86
N ARG A 164 -24.36 -2.35 3.64
CA ARG A 164 -24.31 -3.72 4.15
C ARG A 164 -25.62 -4.48 4.05
N THR A 165 -25.49 -5.80 4.04
CA THR A 165 -26.63 -6.70 4.19
C THR A 165 -27.15 -6.74 5.63
N GLY A 166 -28.41 -7.18 5.80
CA GLY A 166 -29.00 -7.51 7.10
C GLY A 166 -28.44 -8.78 7.75
N LEU A 167 -29.16 -9.29 8.75
CA LEU A 167 -28.94 -10.64 9.28
C LEU A 167 -29.70 -11.66 8.42
N MET A 168 -29.03 -12.78 8.17
CA MET A 168 -29.64 -13.96 7.57
C MET A 168 -30.32 -14.76 8.67
N ARG A 169 -31.47 -15.36 8.37
CA ARG A 169 -32.12 -16.32 9.27
C ARG A 169 -31.27 -17.58 9.43
N GLU A 170 -31.53 -18.36 10.48
CA GLU A 170 -30.90 -19.68 10.67
C GLU A 170 -31.00 -20.53 9.38
N PRO A 171 -29.89 -21.12 8.89
CA PRO A 171 -28.61 -21.37 9.57
C PRO A 171 -27.59 -20.23 9.53
N GLY A 172 -27.96 -19.04 9.05
CA GLY A 172 -27.14 -17.83 9.05
C GLY A 172 -26.35 -17.58 7.75
N GLU A 173 -26.26 -18.58 6.88
CA GLU A 173 -25.63 -18.49 5.56
C GLU A 173 -26.36 -19.38 4.54
N PHE A 174 -26.40 -18.95 3.29
CA PHE A 174 -27.16 -19.60 2.22
C PHE A 174 -26.33 -19.71 0.94
N ASP A 175 -26.47 -20.82 0.23
CA ASP A 175 -25.86 -21.01 -1.08
C ASP A 175 -26.73 -20.40 -2.18
N LEU A 176 -26.12 -19.59 -3.03
CA LEU A 176 -26.72 -18.98 -4.20
C LEU A 176 -26.29 -19.72 -5.47
N LYS A 177 -27.23 -19.97 -6.38
CA LYS A 177 -26.99 -20.59 -7.69
C LYS A 177 -27.02 -19.55 -8.80
N ALA A 178 -26.12 -19.68 -9.77
CA ALA A 178 -26.17 -18.85 -10.97
C ALA A 178 -27.52 -18.99 -11.70
N GLY A 179 -28.06 -17.86 -12.17
CA GLY A 179 -29.35 -17.78 -12.85
C GLY A 179 -30.55 -17.70 -11.91
N GLN A 180 -30.39 -17.88 -10.59
CA GLN A 180 -31.51 -17.73 -9.66
C GLN A 180 -31.85 -16.25 -9.43
N GLU A 181 -33.12 -15.99 -9.14
CA GLU A 181 -33.55 -14.66 -8.73
C GLU A 181 -33.24 -14.40 -7.25
N LEU A 182 -32.82 -13.19 -6.93
CA LEU A 182 -32.60 -12.71 -5.57
C LEU A 182 -33.18 -11.30 -5.44
N LEU A 183 -34.04 -11.09 -4.45
CA LEU A 183 -34.62 -9.78 -4.14
C LEU A 183 -33.76 -9.07 -3.08
N ILE A 184 -33.33 -7.84 -3.37
CA ILE A 184 -32.71 -6.96 -2.37
C ILE A 184 -33.80 -6.00 -1.88
N SER A 185 -34.20 -6.10 -0.61
CA SER A 185 -35.17 -5.19 0.00
C SER A 185 -34.46 -4.10 0.80
N THR A 186 -35.01 -2.89 0.79
CA THR A 186 -34.63 -1.79 1.69
C THR A 186 -35.65 -1.56 2.81
N ASN A 187 -36.65 -2.44 2.96
CA ASN A 187 -37.62 -2.40 4.06
C ASN A 187 -36.97 -2.92 5.36
N PRO A 188 -36.88 -2.11 6.44
CA PRO A 188 -36.30 -2.52 7.71
C PRO A 188 -36.95 -3.73 8.37
N GLU A 189 -38.19 -4.07 8.02
CA GLU A 189 -38.86 -5.30 8.50
C GLU A 189 -38.11 -6.57 8.08
N HIS A 190 -37.36 -6.50 6.97
CA HIS A 190 -36.55 -7.60 6.46
C HIS A 190 -35.09 -7.56 6.94
N ALA A 191 -34.75 -6.65 7.87
CA ALA A 191 -33.37 -6.49 8.32
C ALA A 191 -32.79 -7.74 9.00
N ASN A 192 -33.62 -8.66 9.47
CA ASN A 192 -33.20 -9.84 10.23
C ASN A 192 -33.77 -11.18 9.73
N ASP A 193 -34.34 -11.23 8.53
CA ASP A 193 -35.00 -12.45 7.99
C ASP A 193 -34.41 -12.92 6.64
N GLY A 194 -33.20 -12.49 6.30
CA GLY A 194 -32.57 -12.75 5.01
C GLY A 194 -32.33 -14.23 4.71
N ASP A 195 -32.44 -14.63 3.45
CA ASP A 195 -32.32 -16.00 2.94
C ASP A 195 -31.78 -16.07 1.50
N ASP A 196 -31.93 -17.23 0.84
CA ASP A 196 -31.52 -17.48 -0.54
C ASP A 196 -32.41 -16.80 -1.61
N LYS A 197 -33.50 -16.15 -1.21
CA LYS A 197 -34.49 -15.49 -2.09
C LYS A 197 -34.59 -13.99 -1.84
N ARG A 198 -34.31 -13.53 -0.62
CA ARG A 198 -34.35 -12.12 -0.22
C ARG A 198 -33.23 -11.79 0.75
N ILE A 199 -32.58 -10.67 0.50
CA ILE A 199 -31.66 -10.03 1.46
C ILE A 199 -32.09 -8.59 1.73
N PHE A 200 -31.74 -8.07 2.90
CA PHE A 200 -31.90 -6.65 3.22
C PHE A 200 -30.65 -5.86 2.84
N CYS A 201 -30.81 -4.60 2.43
CA CYS A 201 -29.77 -3.61 2.22
C CYS A 201 -30.07 -2.36 3.07
N ASP A 202 -29.09 -1.88 3.84
CA ASP A 202 -29.25 -0.70 4.70
C ASP A 202 -29.24 0.64 3.96
N TYR A 203 -28.98 0.64 2.65
CA TYR A 203 -29.05 1.83 1.80
C TYR A 203 -30.43 2.02 1.18
N LYS A 204 -31.26 2.84 1.84
CA LYS A 204 -32.66 3.09 1.44
C LYS A 204 -32.86 3.61 0.01
N GLN A 205 -31.88 4.33 -0.54
CA GLN A 205 -31.96 4.89 -1.89
C GLN A 205 -31.60 3.88 -2.99
N LEU A 206 -31.23 2.64 -2.64
CA LEU A 206 -30.83 1.61 -3.60
C LEU A 206 -31.80 1.47 -4.78
N PRO A 207 -33.13 1.34 -4.61
CA PRO A 207 -34.04 1.17 -5.75
C PRO A 207 -34.12 2.40 -6.68
N HIS A 208 -33.73 3.58 -6.21
CA HIS A 208 -33.78 4.83 -6.96
C HIS A 208 -32.49 5.12 -7.74
N VAL A 209 -31.36 4.58 -7.29
CA VAL A 209 -30.05 4.80 -7.93
C VAL A 209 -29.64 3.65 -8.86
N MET A 210 -30.24 2.47 -8.68
CA MET A 210 -29.99 1.33 -9.56
C MET A 210 -30.83 1.41 -10.82
N ALA A 211 -30.25 0.98 -11.94
CA ALA A 211 -30.93 0.82 -13.21
C ALA A 211 -30.90 -0.65 -13.65
N LYS A 212 -31.80 -1.01 -14.57
CA LYS A 212 -31.76 -2.32 -15.25
C LYS A 212 -30.36 -2.58 -15.82
N ASP A 213 -29.91 -3.82 -15.72
CA ASP A 213 -28.58 -4.30 -16.08
C ASP A 213 -27.43 -3.79 -15.20
N GLY A 214 -27.71 -2.95 -14.20
CA GLY A 214 -26.75 -2.53 -13.18
C GLY A 214 -26.20 -3.71 -12.39
N LEU A 215 -24.94 -3.59 -11.94
CA LEU A 215 -24.26 -4.61 -11.16
C LEU A 215 -24.31 -4.27 -9.67
N VAL A 216 -24.57 -5.29 -8.86
CA VAL A 216 -24.45 -5.23 -7.40
C VAL A 216 -23.52 -6.34 -6.97
N TYR A 217 -22.50 -5.98 -6.20
CA TYR A 217 -21.56 -6.93 -5.63
C TYR A 217 -21.80 -7.06 -4.14
N VAL A 218 -21.73 -8.28 -3.61
CA VAL A 218 -21.85 -8.55 -2.17
C VAL A 218 -20.68 -9.42 -1.70
N ASP A 219 -20.24 -9.18 -0.47
CA ASP A 219 -19.17 -9.95 0.21
C ASP A 219 -17.84 -9.89 -0.57
N ASP A 220 -17.23 -8.70 -0.61
CA ASP A 220 -15.95 -8.45 -1.29
C ASP A 220 -15.96 -8.86 -2.78
N GLY A 221 -17.11 -8.71 -3.44
CA GLY A 221 -17.29 -9.08 -4.85
C GLY A 221 -17.53 -10.56 -5.12
N LEU A 222 -17.56 -11.42 -4.09
CA LEU A 222 -17.75 -12.86 -4.26
C LEU A 222 -19.14 -13.22 -4.78
N VAL A 223 -20.17 -12.43 -4.45
CA VAL A 223 -21.51 -12.56 -5.02
C VAL A 223 -21.70 -11.45 -6.04
N SER A 224 -21.92 -11.81 -7.31
CA SER A 224 -22.24 -10.87 -8.38
C SER A 224 -23.71 -10.97 -8.75
N LEU A 225 -24.42 -9.85 -8.72
CA LEU A 225 -25.84 -9.74 -9.02
C LEU A 225 -26.03 -8.76 -10.19
N ARG A 226 -27.00 -9.04 -11.06
CA ARG A 226 -27.44 -8.10 -12.10
C ARG A 226 -28.88 -7.70 -11.87
N VAL A 227 -29.14 -6.40 -11.83
CA VAL A 227 -30.48 -5.84 -11.66
C VAL A 227 -31.35 -6.17 -12.87
N THR A 228 -32.52 -6.75 -12.61
CA THR A 228 -33.53 -7.05 -13.63
C THR A 228 -34.68 -6.05 -13.59
N GLU A 229 -35.08 -5.64 -12.39
CA GLU A 229 -36.22 -4.74 -12.14
C GLU A 229 -36.04 -4.00 -10.80
N THR A 230 -36.53 -2.77 -10.71
CA THR A 230 -36.54 -1.97 -9.48
C THR A 230 -37.98 -1.63 -9.09
N GLY A 231 -38.30 -1.75 -7.81
CA GLY A 231 -39.58 -1.37 -7.21
C GLY A 231 -39.47 -0.17 -6.27
N PRO A 232 -40.49 0.09 -5.44
CA PRO A 232 -40.48 1.21 -4.50
C PRO A 232 -39.45 1.05 -3.36
N ASP A 233 -39.28 -0.16 -2.83
CA ASP A 233 -38.42 -0.49 -1.69
C ASP A 233 -37.65 -1.81 -1.91
N TRP A 234 -37.49 -2.20 -3.16
CA TRP A 234 -36.77 -3.42 -3.54
C TRP A 234 -36.11 -3.34 -4.91
N VAL A 235 -35.11 -4.18 -5.12
CA VAL A 235 -34.41 -4.42 -6.39
C VAL A 235 -34.40 -5.92 -6.65
N LYS A 236 -35.00 -6.36 -7.76
CA LYS A 236 -34.88 -7.74 -8.23
C LYS A 236 -33.58 -7.88 -8.99
N THR A 237 -32.90 -8.98 -8.73
CA THR A 237 -31.63 -9.30 -9.36
C THR A 237 -31.60 -10.76 -9.81
N VAL A 238 -30.70 -11.05 -10.74
CA VAL A 238 -30.29 -12.41 -11.07
C VAL A 238 -28.85 -12.62 -10.59
N VAL A 239 -28.62 -13.76 -9.93
CA VAL A 239 -27.29 -14.17 -9.47
C VAL A 239 -26.44 -14.59 -10.68
N LEU A 240 -25.25 -14.02 -10.83
CA LEU A 240 -24.38 -14.27 -11.98
C LEU A 240 -23.43 -15.44 -11.76
N ASN A 241 -23.09 -15.76 -10.51
CA ASN A 241 -22.14 -16.82 -10.17
C ASN A 241 -22.58 -17.59 -8.91
N PRO A 242 -22.24 -18.89 -8.79
CA PRO A 242 -22.43 -19.62 -7.54
C PRO A 242 -21.58 -18.99 -6.43
N ALA A 243 -22.19 -18.77 -5.27
CA ALA A 243 -21.52 -18.18 -4.12
C ALA A 243 -22.30 -18.49 -2.84
N ARG A 244 -21.70 -18.25 -1.67
CA ARG A 244 -22.37 -18.31 -0.38
C ARG A 244 -22.57 -16.89 0.15
N ILE A 245 -23.74 -16.59 0.68
CA ILE A 245 -24.05 -15.28 1.26
C ILE A 245 -24.34 -15.41 2.75
N GLY A 246 -23.86 -14.44 3.52
CA GLY A 246 -24.00 -14.40 4.97
C GLY A 246 -24.52 -13.06 5.48
N SER A 247 -24.46 -12.90 6.81
CA SER A 247 -24.94 -11.71 7.50
C SER A 247 -23.94 -10.54 7.42
N ARG A 248 -24.45 -9.30 7.35
CA ARG A 248 -23.68 -8.04 7.44
C ARG A 248 -22.53 -7.93 6.44
N LYS A 249 -22.69 -8.50 5.25
CA LYS A 249 -21.70 -8.43 4.16
C LYS A 249 -21.74 -7.07 3.48
N GLY A 250 -20.58 -6.59 3.03
CA GLY A 250 -20.49 -5.33 2.28
C GLY A 250 -21.22 -5.44 0.93
N ILE A 251 -21.83 -4.34 0.48
CA ILE A 251 -22.44 -4.19 -0.83
C ILE A 251 -21.72 -3.07 -1.57
N ASN A 252 -21.28 -3.35 -2.80
CA ASN A 252 -20.62 -2.39 -3.68
C ASN A 252 -21.51 -2.15 -4.91
N LEU A 253 -21.59 -0.90 -5.35
CA LEU A 253 -22.47 -0.43 -6.42
C LEU A 253 -21.64 0.29 -7.50
N PRO A 254 -20.85 -0.46 -8.30
CA PRO A 254 -19.96 0.13 -9.28
C PRO A 254 -20.70 1.08 -10.23
N THR A 255 -20.06 2.21 -10.55
CA THR A 255 -20.57 3.27 -11.46
C THR A 255 -21.80 4.04 -10.94
N VAL A 256 -22.36 3.65 -9.80
CA VAL A 256 -23.51 4.33 -9.19
C VAL A 256 -23.02 5.43 -8.26
N LYS A 257 -23.62 6.61 -8.38
CA LYS A 257 -23.39 7.71 -7.44
C LYS A 257 -24.18 7.45 -6.16
N VAL A 258 -23.51 6.88 -5.17
CA VAL A 258 -24.05 6.72 -3.82
C VAL A 258 -24.11 8.10 -3.15
N ASP A 259 -25.22 8.45 -2.51
CA ASP A 259 -25.44 9.77 -1.87
C ASP A 259 -25.24 9.79 -0.35
N LEU A 260 -24.62 8.74 0.20
CA LEU A 260 -24.24 8.68 1.61
C LEU A 260 -23.20 9.77 1.96
N PRO A 261 -23.24 10.37 3.17
CA PRO A 261 -22.23 11.33 3.60
C PRO A 261 -20.86 10.66 3.74
N ALA A 262 -19.77 11.40 3.54
CA ALA A 262 -18.42 10.86 3.70
C ALA A 262 -18.12 10.43 5.15
N LEU A 263 -18.70 11.14 6.12
CA LEU A 263 -18.65 10.79 7.53
C LEU A 263 -20.04 10.49 8.09
N SER A 264 -20.22 9.28 8.58
CA SER A 264 -21.39 8.94 9.40
C SER A 264 -21.30 9.58 10.80
N PRO A 265 -22.41 9.63 11.57
CA PRO A 265 -22.35 10.00 12.98
C PRO A 265 -21.36 9.15 13.79
N LYS A 266 -21.23 7.86 13.43
CA LYS A 266 -20.25 6.97 14.07
C LYS A 266 -18.83 7.40 13.74
N ASP A 267 -18.51 7.70 12.48
CA ASP A 267 -17.15 8.11 12.10
C ASP A 267 -16.72 9.40 12.83
N ARG A 268 -17.67 10.31 13.10
CA ARG A 268 -17.41 11.53 13.89
C ARG A 268 -17.04 11.21 15.33
N GLU A 269 -17.73 10.27 15.97
CA GLU A 269 -17.38 9.79 17.31
C GLU A 269 -16.08 8.98 17.31
N ASP A 270 -15.82 8.19 16.26
CA ASP A 270 -14.56 7.45 16.08
C ASP A 270 -13.37 8.43 16.02
N ILE A 271 -13.48 9.50 15.22
CA ILE A 271 -12.46 10.55 15.13
C ILE A 271 -12.23 11.22 16.49
N LYS A 272 -13.31 11.53 17.22
CA LYS A 272 -13.21 12.12 18.57
C LYS A 272 -12.47 11.18 19.54
N PHE A 273 -12.81 9.89 19.54
CA PHE A 273 -12.07 8.87 20.30
C PHE A 273 -10.59 8.83 19.90
N GLY A 274 -10.30 8.92 18.61
CA GLY A 274 -8.94 8.99 18.09
C GLY A 274 -8.17 10.21 18.62
N LEU A 275 -8.78 11.39 18.62
CA LEU A 275 -8.19 12.62 19.15
C LEU A 275 -7.92 12.52 20.65
N ASP A 276 -8.85 11.95 21.42
CA ASP A 276 -8.69 11.72 22.87
C ASP A 276 -7.54 10.74 23.17
N ASN A 277 -7.18 9.90 22.20
CA ASN A 277 -6.08 8.94 22.32
C ASN A 277 -4.81 9.34 21.54
N GLY A 278 -4.77 10.52 20.94
CA GLY A 278 -3.57 11.05 20.28
C GLY A 278 -3.18 10.33 18.99
N ILE A 279 -4.15 10.05 18.11
CA ILE A 279 -3.88 9.55 16.75
C ILE A 279 -2.99 10.53 15.97
N ASP A 280 -2.21 9.98 15.04
CA ASP A 280 -1.30 10.76 14.21
C ASP A 280 -1.88 11.04 12.83
N MET A 281 -2.76 10.14 12.35
CA MET A 281 -3.36 10.21 11.02
C MET A 281 -4.72 9.51 10.97
N VAL A 282 -5.57 9.93 10.04
CA VAL A 282 -6.85 9.33 9.69
C VAL A 282 -6.74 8.75 8.29
N PHE A 283 -7.02 7.47 8.11
CA PHE A 283 -7.26 6.84 6.83
C PHE A 283 -8.76 6.93 6.55
N ALA A 284 -9.12 7.81 5.63
CA ALA A 284 -10.49 8.18 5.37
C ALA A 284 -11.07 7.35 4.23
N SER A 285 -12.08 6.55 4.52
CA SER A 285 -12.71 5.61 3.60
C SER A 285 -13.68 6.31 2.63
N PHE A 286 -13.76 5.79 1.41
CA PHE A 286 -14.65 6.14 0.31
C PHE A 286 -14.65 7.64 -0.02
N ILE A 287 -13.47 8.26 -0.02
CA ILE A 287 -13.33 9.66 -0.43
C ILE A 287 -13.62 9.79 -1.92
N ARG A 288 -14.60 10.63 -2.25
CA ARG A 288 -15.09 10.82 -3.63
C ARG A 288 -14.80 12.21 -4.18
N LYS A 289 -14.67 13.21 -3.30
CA LYS A 289 -14.49 14.60 -3.70
C LYS A 289 -13.71 15.40 -2.65
N ARG A 290 -13.22 16.57 -3.06
CA ARG A 290 -12.53 17.54 -2.18
C ARG A 290 -13.32 17.88 -0.92
N ALA A 291 -14.63 18.11 -1.05
CA ALA A 291 -15.50 18.48 0.06
C ALA A 291 -15.52 17.42 1.19
N ASP A 292 -15.34 16.14 0.86
CA ASP A 292 -15.28 15.06 1.86
C ASP A 292 -14.04 15.20 2.75
N VAL A 293 -12.90 15.58 2.16
CA VAL A 293 -11.64 15.83 2.88
C VAL A 293 -11.76 17.07 3.76
N GLU A 294 -12.39 18.12 3.24
CA GLU A 294 -12.64 19.35 3.97
C GLU A 294 -13.60 19.12 5.16
N GLU A 295 -14.62 18.28 5.00
CA GLU A 295 -15.52 17.84 6.09
C GLU A 295 -14.73 17.14 7.21
N ILE A 296 -13.82 16.23 6.88
CA ILE A 296 -12.97 15.56 7.87
C ILE A 296 -12.07 16.55 8.59
N ARG A 297 -11.47 17.50 7.85
CA ARG A 297 -10.64 18.55 8.46
C ARG A 297 -11.44 19.41 9.43
N GLN A 298 -12.70 19.73 9.10
CA GLN A 298 -13.61 20.46 10.00
C GLN A 298 -13.93 19.65 11.26
N VAL A 299 -14.19 18.35 11.14
CA VAL A 299 -14.47 17.46 12.28
C VAL A 299 -13.25 17.32 13.21
N LEU A 300 -12.05 17.24 12.65
CA LEU A 300 -10.80 17.26 13.43
C LEU A 300 -10.65 18.55 14.23
N GLY A 301 -11.08 19.68 13.66
CA GLY A 301 -11.05 21.00 14.30
C GLY A 301 -9.66 21.43 14.77
N GLU A 302 -9.61 22.40 15.68
CA GLU A 302 -8.35 22.94 16.20
C GLU A 302 -7.52 21.89 16.96
N ARG A 303 -8.18 20.97 17.68
CA ARG A 303 -7.52 19.87 18.41
C ARG A 303 -6.79 18.91 17.48
N GLY A 304 -7.36 18.65 16.30
CA GLY A 304 -6.84 17.72 15.30
C GLY A 304 -6.12 18.38 14.13
N LYS A 305 -5.80 19.68 14.21
CA LYS A 305 -5.22 20.44 13.06
C LYS A 305 -3.93 19.84 12.49
N ASN A 306 -3.17 19.14 13.32
CA ASN A 306 -1.91 18.48 12.92
C ASN A 306 -2.07 17.00 12.60
N VAL A 307 -3.27 16.42 12.76
CA VAL A 307 -3.55 15.03 12.34
C VAL A 307 -3.60 14.99 10.83
N LEU A 308 -2.87 14.05 10.22
CA LEU A 308 -2.80 13.92 8.77
C LEU A 308 -4.04 13.18 8.24
N ILE A 309 -4.60 13.64 7.13
CA ILE A 309 -5.70 12.99 6.44
C ILE A 309 -5.13 12.25 5.23
N ILE A 310 -5.30 10.93 5.21
CA ILE A 310 -4.94 10.07 4.09
C ILE A 310 -6.23 9.61 3.41
N SER A 311 -6.48 10.08 2.21
CA SER A 311 -7.69 9.73 1.46
C SER A 311 -7.54 8.35 0.83
N LYS A 312 -8.44 7.42 1.14
CA LYS A 312 -8.52 6.13 0.48
C LYS A 312 -9.27 6.29 -0.84
N ILE A 313 -8.59 5.99 -1.94
CA ILE A 313 -9.20 5.98 -3.28
C ILE A 313 -9.62 4.56 -3.57
N GLU A 314 -10.93 4.33 -3.51
CA GLU A 314 -11.50 2.99 -3.56
C GLU A 314 -12.80 2.87 -4.35
N ASN A 315 -13.18 3.90 -5.10
CA ASN A 315 -14.34 3.87 -5.97
C ASN A 315 -14.11 4.70 -7.25
N HIS A 316 -15.05 4.57 -8.19
CA HIS A 316 -14.97 5.23 -9.49
C HIS A 316 -14.97 6.77 -9.40
N GLU A 317 -15.78 7.36 -8.52
CA GLU A 317 -15.90 8.81 -8.38
C GLU A 317 -14.62 9.43 -7.79
N GLY A 318 -14.02 8.78 -6.79
CA GLY A 318 -12.71 9.16 -6.24
C GLY A 318 -11.60 9.14 -7.29
N MET A 319 -11.64 8.18 -8.21
CA MET A 319 -10.71 8.13 -9.35
C MET A 319 -10.92 9.29 -10.33
N GLN A 320 -12.17 9.62 -10.65
CA GLN A 320 -12.49 10.74 -11.55
C GLN A 320 -12.08 12.09 -10.95
N ASN A 321 -12.31 12.28 -9.66
CA ASN A 321 -12.03 13.52 -8.94
C ASN A 321 -10.63 13.56 -8.31
N PHE A 322 -9.76 12.60 -8.65
CA PHE A 322 -8.50 12.37 -7.94
C PHE A 322 -7.62 13.61 -7.81
N GLN A 323 -7.54 14.46 -8.84
CA GLN A 323 -6.76 15.71 -8.78
C GLN A 323 -7.17 16.61 -7.62
N GLN A 324 -8.48 16.85 -7.46
CA GLN A 324 -8.99 17.77 -6.44
C GLN A 324 -8.88 17.16 -5.03
N ILE A 325 -8.99 15.83 -4.93
CA ILE A 325 -8.75 15.10 -3.67
C ILE A 325 -7.28 15.20 -3.29
N LEU A 326 -6.38 14.95 -4.25
CA LEU A 326 -4.93 15.02 -4.05
C LEU A 326 -4.49 16.41 -3.58
N GLU A 327 -5.11 17.49 -4.05
CA GLU A 327 -4.84 18.85 -3.58
C GLU A 327 -5.24 19.07 -2.12
N ALA A 328 -6.38 18.52 -1.69
CA ALA A 328 -6.96 18.77 -0.37
C ALA A 328 -6.44 17.83 0.74
N THR A 329 -5.93 16.65 0.38
CA THR A 329 -5.48 15.62 1.33
C THR A 329 -4.03 15.79 1.76
N ASP A 330 -3.61 15.17 2.87
CA ASP A 330 -2.19 15.14 3.25
C ASP A 330 -1.45 13.99 2.58
N GLY A 331 -2.15 12.90 2.21
CA GLY A 331 -1.63 11.75 1.48
C GLY A 331 -2.74 10.86 0.93
N VAL A 332 -2.36 9.80 0.23
CA VAL A 332 -3.32 8.92 -0.45
C VAL A 332 -3.07 7.45 -0.09
N MET A 333 -4.14 6.67 0.00
CA MET A 333 -4.05 5.21 0.00
C MET A 333 -4.73 4.66 -1.25
N VAL A 334 -4.01 3.83 -2.00
CA VAL A 334 -4.59 2.99 -3.05
C VAL A 334 -5.21 1.78 -2.36
N ALA A 335 -6.51 1.87 -2.04
CA ALA A 335 -7.24 0.84 -1.31
C ALA A 335 -7.82 -0.19 -2.31
N ARG A 336 -6.97 -1.16 -2.68
CA ARG A 336 -7.20 -2.05 -3.83
C ARG A 336 -8.33 -3.06 -3.66
N GLY A 337 -8.73 -3.36 -2.43
CA GLY A 337 -9.84 -4.28 -2.12
C GLY A 337 -11.13 -3.77 -2.73
N ASP A 338 -11.70 -2.70 -2.16
CA ASP A 338 -12.90 -2.05 -2.67
C ASP A 338 -12.71 -1.51 -4.09
N LEU A 339 -11.54 -0.94 -4.41
CA LEU A 339 -11.28 -0.45 -5.77
C LEU A 339 -11.41 -1.56 -6.83
N GLY A 340 -10.90 -2.76 -6.54
CA GLY A 340 -10.98 -3.90 -7.46
C GLY A 340 -12.39 -4.50 -7.64
N ILE A 341 -13.34 -4.05 -6.82
CA ILE A 341 -14.77 -4.36 -6.96
C ILE A 341 -15.47 -3.23 -7.72
N GLU A 342 -15.13 -1.97 -7.40
CA GLU A 342 -15.74 -0.76 -7.96
C GLU A 342 -15.30 -0.43 -9.40
N ILE A 343 -14.11 -0.89 -9.81
CA ILE A 343 -13.64 -0.85 -11.19
C ILE A 343 -13.25 -2.26 -11.65
N PRO A 344 -13.22 -2.54 -12.97
CA PRO A 344 -12.75 -3.83 -13.45
C PRO A 344 -11.38 -4.19 -12.87
N PRO A 345 -11.19 -5.38 -12.29
CA PRO A 345 -9.99 -5.73 -11.53
C PRO A 345 -8.71 -5.65 -12.36
N GLU A 346 -8.79 -5.94 -13.66
CA GLU A 346 -7.67 -5.81 -14.60
C GLU A 346 -7.22 -4.35 -14.83
N LYS A 347 -7.97 -3.35 -14.35
CA LYS A 347 -7.60 -1.92 -14.44
C LYS A 347 -7.00 -1.38 -13.14
N VAL A 348 -7.02 -2.13 -12.05
CA VAL A 348 -6.53 -1.65 -10.73
C VAL A 348 -5.06 -1.28 -10.80
N PHE A 349 -4.23 -2.03 -11.54
CA PHE A 349 -2.81 -1.70 -11.67
C PHE A 349 -2.58 -0.35 -12.39
N LEU A 350 -3.45 0.04 -13.33
CA LEU A 350 -3.39 1.34 -13.99
C LEU A 350 -3.70 2.45 -12.99
N ALA A 351 -4.74 2.26 -12.16
CA ALA A 351 -5.11 3.20 -11.10
C ALA A 351 -3.99 3.37 -10.06
N GLN A 352 -3.42 2.26 -9.59
CA GLN A 352 -2.31 2.24 -8.64
C GLN A 352 -1.12 3.07 -9.16
N LYS A 353 -0.62 2.75 -10.36
CA LYS A 353 0.53 3.44 -10.95
C LYS A 353 0.27 4.93 -11.15
N MET A 354 -0.93 5.28 -11.64
CA MET A 354 -1.32 6.68 -11.83
C MET A 354 -1.38 7.46 -10.51
N ILE A 355 -2.00 6.89 -9.47
CA ILE A 355 -2.10 7.52 -8.15
C ILE A 355 -0.71 7.73 -7.55
N ILE A 356 0.13 6.68 -7.54
CA ILE A 356 1.48 6.74 -6.96
C ILE A 356 2.32 7.81 -7.67
N ALA A 357 2.38 7.78 -9.00
CA ALA A 357 3.18 8.74 -9.77
C ALA A 357 2.76 10.19 -9.49
N ARG A 358 1.45 10.47 -9.43
CA ARG A 358 0.95 11.83 -9.14
C ARG A 358 1.26 12.26 -7.71
N CYS A 359 1.17 11.35 -6.73
CA CYS A 359 1.56 11.62 -5.35
C CYS A 359 3.04 11.96 -5.23
N ASN A 360 3.91 11.22 -5.92
CA ASN A 360 5.36 11.44 -5.95
C ASN A 360 5.70 12.82 -6.54
N VAL A 361 5.06 13.21 -7.65
CA VAL A 361 5.27 14.52 -8.28
C VAL A 361 4.91 15.69 -7.36
N VAL A 362 3.82 15.58 -6.58
CA VAL A 362 3.43 16.64 -5.62
C VAL A 362 4.08 16.49 -4.24
N GLY A 363 4.82 15.40 -4.01
CA GLY A 363 5.47 15.07 -2.74
C GLY A 363 4.51 14.80 -1.59
N LYS A 364 3.36 14.19 -1.86
CA LYS A 364 2.44 13.71 -0.82
C LYS A 364 2.57 12.19 -0.67
N PRO A 365 2.58 11.64 0.55
CA PRO A 365 2.81 10.23 0.78
C PRO A 365 1.70 9.38 0.17
N VAL A 366 2.08 8.23 -0.38
CA VAL A 366 1.16 7.25 -0.97
C VAL A 366 1.37 5.85 -0.41
N ILE A 367 0.27 5.21 -0.04
CA ILE A 367 0.21 3.87 0.54
C ILE A 367 -0.36 2.91 -0.49
N CYS A 368 0.35 1.81 -0.77
CA CYS A 368 -0.22 0.66 -1.48
C CYS A 368 -0.79 -0.33 -0.45
N ALA A 369 -2.06 -0.70 -0.59
CA ALA A 369 -2.80 -1.42 0.43
C ALA A 369 -3.62 -2.60 -0.10
N THR A 370 -3.89 -3.53 0.83
CA THR A 370 -4.81 -4.67 0.71
C THR A 370 -4.26 -5.83 -0.12
N GLN A 371 -4.35 -7.05 0.43
CA GLN A 371 -3.96 -8.32 -0.20
C GLN A 371 -2.53 -8.37 -0.75
N MET A 372 -1.60 -7.63 -0.14
CA MET A 372 -0.20 -7.64 -0.59
C MET A 372 0.46 -8.99 -0.33
N LEU A 373 0.15 -9.64 0.80
CA LEU A 373 0.66 -10.96 1.18
C LEU A 373 -0.49 -11.86 1.69
N GLU A 374 -1.67 -11.79 1.07
CA GLU A 374 -2.92 -12.37 1.58
C GLU A 374 -2.80 -13.86 1.98
N SER A 375 -2.09 -14.65 1.17
CA SER A 375 -1.89 -16.08 1.45
C SER A 375 -1.18 -16.34 2.78
N MET A 376 -0.40 -15.37 3.29
CA MET A 376 0.27 -15.47 4.58
C MET A 376 -0.65 -15.33 5.79
N THR A 377 -1.92 -14.98 5.57
CA THR A 377 -2.96 -15.15 6.60
C THR A 377 -3.02 -16.62 7.06
N TYR A 378 -2.76 -17.57 6.17
CA TYR A 378 -2.88 -19.01 6.44
C TYR A 378 -1.57 -19.79 6.23
N ASN A 379 -0.63 -19.26 5.45
CA ASN A 379 0.58 -19.97 5.04
C ASN A 379 1.85 -19.29 5.58
N PRO A 380 2.92 -20.03 5.90
CA PRO A 380 4.16 -19.45 6.42
C PRO A 380 5.01 -18.76 5.34
N ARG A 381 4.63 -18.84 4.06
CA ARG A 381 5.34 -18.22 2.94
C ARG A 381 4.35 -17.64 1.93
N PRO A 382 4.70 -16.50 1.32
CA PRO A 382 3.85 -15.89 0.30
C PRO A 382 3.99 -16.61 -1.05
N THR A 383 3.03 -16.33 -1.93
CA THR A 383 3.11 -16.73 -3.34
C THR A 383 4.15 -15.89 -4.08
N ARG A 384 4.52 -16.30 -5.30
CA ARG A 384 5.41 -15.50 -6.15
C ARG A 384 4.76 -14.21 -6.63
N ALA A 385 3.44 -14.24 -6.87
CA ALA A 385 2.67 -13.08 -7.25
C ALA A 385 2.67 -12.01 -6.15
N GLU A 386 2.48 -12.41 -4.89
CA GLU A 386 2.52 -11.52 -3.72
C GLU A 386 3.90 -10.88 -3.52
N ILE A 387 4.98 -11.64 -3.69
CA ILE A 387 6.34 -11.07 -3.65
C ILE A 387 6.52 -10.01 -4.75
N SER A 388 6.10 -10.34 -5.97
CA SER A 388 6.16 -9.42 -7.11
C SER A 388 5.30 -8.17 -6.88
N ASP A 389 4.13 -8.32 -6.27
CA ASP A 389 3.22 -7.22 -5.97
C ASP A 389 3.85 -6.21 -5.01
N VAL A 390 4.40 -6.68 -3.88
CA VAL A 390 5.12 -5.83 -2.92
C VAL A 390 6.31 -5.13 -3.59
N ALA A 391 7.13 -5.88 -4.33
CA ALA A 391 8.29 -5.31 -5.00
C ALA A 391 7.88 -4.22 -6.01
N ASN A 392 6.86 -4.47 -6.84
CA ASN A 392 6.40 -3.50 -7.82
C ASN A 392 5.75 -2.28 -7.20
N ALA A 393 5.03 -2.40 -6.07
CA ALA A 393 4.52 -1.23 -5.36
C ALA A 393 5.66 -0.31 -4.89
N VAL A 394 6.77 -0.89 -4.41
CA VAL A 394 7.97 -0.15 -4.01
C VAL A 394 8.67 0.48 -5.21
N LEU A 395 8.78 -0.25 -6.33
CA LEU A 395 9.39 0.24 -7.58
C LEU A 395 8.55 1.34 -8.26
N ASP A 396 7.23 1.25 -8.18
CA ASP A 396 6.30 2.29 -8.63
C ASP A 396 6.48 3.58 -7.81
N GLY A 397 7.06 3.46 -6.61
CA GLY A 397 7.41 4.58 -5.76
C GLY A 397 6.47 4.78 -4.57
N ALA A 398 5.75 3.74 -4.12
CA ALA A 398 4.99 3.85 -2.87
C ALA A 398 5.90 4.19 -1.68
N ASP A 399 5.43 5.07 -0.80
CA ASP A 399 6.13 5.39 0.45
C ASP A 399 5.91 4.31 1.51
N CYS A 400 4.72 3.72 1.49
CA CYS A 400 4.29 2.72 2.45
C CYS A 400 3.62 1.54 1.76
N VAL A 401 3.83 0.37 2.35
CA VAL A 401 3.09 -0.87 2.05
C VAL A 401 2.33 -1.31 3.30
N MET A 402 1.16 -1.94 3.12
CA MET A 402 0.24 -2.22 4.23
C MET A 402 -0.23 -3.67 4.28
N LEU A 403 -0.19 -4.23 5.49
CA LEU A 403 -0.76 -5.53 5.84
C LEU A 403 -2.11 -5.35 6.57
N SER A 404 -3.10 -6.13 6.15
CA SER A 404 -4.48 -6.09 6.63
C SER A 404 -4.83 -7.36 7.42
N GLY A 405 -5.38 -8.36 6.75
CA GLY A 405 -5.74 -9.64 7.37
C GLY A 405 -4.54 -10.40 7.89
N GLU A 406 -3.41 -10.25 7.20
CA GLU A 406 -2.15 -10.94 7.45
C GLU A 406 -1.64 -10.69 8.88
N THR A 407 -1.74 -9.45 9.37
CA THR A 407 -1.31 -9.07 10.73
C THR A 407 -2.46 -9.00 11.74
N ALA A 408 -3.70 -8.78 11.29
CA ALA A 408 -4.83 -8.64 12.21
C ALA A 408 -5.37 -9.99 12.71
N LYS A 409 -5.48 -10.97 11.80
CA LYS A 409 -6.09 -12.29 12.05
C LYS A 409 -5.26 -13.47 11.53
N GLY A 410 -4.16 -13.21 10.82
CA GLY A 410 -3.30 -14.22 10.23
C GLY A 410 -2.56 -15.09 11.26
N SER A 411 -2.14 -16.28 10.82
CA SER A 411 -1.37 -17.22 11.63
C SER A 411 0.13 -16.90 11.65
N TYR A 412 0.62 -16.11 10.69
CA TYR A 412 2.05 -15.79 10.52
C TYR A 412 2.30 -14.26 10.46
N PRO A 413 1.83 -13.48 11.46
CA PRO A 413 1.90 -12.02 11.40
C PRO A 413 3.34 -11.48 11.43
N ILE A 414 4.24 -12.12 12.18
CA ILE A 414 5.63 -11.67 12.30
C ILE A 414 6.41 -11.98 11.02
N GLU A 415 6.19 -13.15 10.44
CA GLU A 415 6.79 -13.59 9.19
C GLU A 415 6.32 -12.73 8.01
N ALA A 416 5.03 -12.36 7.98
CA ALA A 416 4.48 -11.45 6.97
C ALA A 416 5.18 -10.08 7.00
N VAL A 417 5.36 -9.48 8.19
CA VAL A 417 6.12 -8.22 8.32
C VAL A 417 7.59 -8.42 7.93
N SER A 418 8.20 -9.53 8.37
CA SER A 418 9.62 -9.80 8.11
C SER A 418 9.91 -9.99 6.62
N ILE A 419 9.05 -10.70 5.88
CA ILE A 419 9.24 -10.87 4.44
C ILE A 419 8.91 -9.57 3.69
N MET A 420 7.88 -8.82 4.09
CA MET A 420 7.57 -7.51 3.51
C MET A 420 8.77 -6.56 3.66
N HIS A 421 9.40 -6.53 4.84
CA HIS A 421 10.63 -5.77 5.09
C HIS A 421 11.76 -6.15 4.12
N LYS A 422 12.02 -7.45 3.94
CA LYS A 422 13.07 -7.95 3.03
C LYS A 422 12.77 -7.61 1.56
N ILE A 423 11.53 -7.77 1.11
CA ILE A 423 11.15 -7.42 -0.26
C ILE A 423 11.33 -5.92 -0.51
N CYS A 424 10.98 -5.07 0.46
CA CYS A 424 11.19 -3.63 0.35
C CYS A 424 12.68 -3.29 0.21
N LEU A 425 13.57 -3.93 0.97
CA LEU A 425 15.03 -3.72 0.86
C LEU A 425 15.57 -4.04 -0.53
N GLU A 426 15.15 -5.17 -1.09
CA GLU A 426 15.57 -5.59 -2.43
C GLU A 426 15.04 -4.65 -3.51
N ALA A 427 13.74 -4.34 -3.46
CA ALA A 427 13.10 -3.45 -4.42
C ALA A 427 13.66 -2.02 -4.35
N GLU A 428 13.98 -1.53 -3.15
CA GLU A 428 14.66 -0.25 -2.97
C GLU A 428 16.07 -0.26 -3.57
N SER A 429 16.79 -1.37 -3.51
CA SER A 429 18.14 -1.48 -4.09
C SER A 429 18.08 -1.54 -5.62
N ALA A 430 16.99 -2.06 -6.18
CA ALA A 430 16.72 -2.16 -7.61
C ALA A 430 16.08 -0.90 -8.23
N LEU A 431 15.84 0.16 -7.46
CA LEU A 431 15.37 1.44 -8.03
C LEU A 431 16.48 2.13 -8.82
N PHE A 432 16.17 2.66 -10.01
CA PHE A 432 17.12 3.46 -10.76
C PHE A 432 17.10 4.93 -10.29
N TYR A 433 17.81 5.20 -9.19
CA TYR A 433 17.65 6.44 -8.41
C TYR A 433 17.94 7.74 -9.17
N ARG A 434 19.05 7.80 -9.92
CA ARG A 434 19.45 9.06 -10.56
C ARG A 434 18.46 9.50 -11.66
N PRO A 435 18.04 8.62 -12.59
CA PRO A 435 16.98 8.98 -13.54
C PRO A 435 15.65 9.31 -12.86
N LEU A 436 15.26 8.56 -11.82
CA LEU A 436 14.03 8.85 -11.07
C LEU A 436 14.07 10.26 -10.44
N PHE A 437 15.20 10.65 -9.83
CA PHE A 437 15.39 11.99 -9.30
C PHE A 437 15.24 13.07 -10.38
N ASP A 438 15.85 12.86 -11.55
CA ASP A 438 15.76 13.80 -12.67
C ASP A 438 14.33 13.91 -13.23
N GLU A 439 13.61 12.81 -13.37
CA GLU A 439 12.20 12.81 -13.78
C GLU A 439 11.31 13.56 -12.79
N LEU A 440 11.47 13.32 -11.48
CA LEU A 440 10.73 14.04 -10.43
C LEU A 440 11.00 15.55 -10.49
N ARG A 441 12.27 15.94 -10.70
CA ARG A 441 12.68 17.34 -10.81
C ARG A 441 12.10 18.03 -12.05
N GLN A 442 12.06 17.32 -13.19
CA GLN A 442 11.50 17.80 -14.46
C GLN A 442 9.98 17.97 -14.38
N ASN A 443 9.28 17.03 -13.74
CA ASN A 443 7.82 17.06 -13.62
C ASN A 443 7.31 17.95 -12.47
N THR A 444 8.19 18.51 -11.64
CA THR A 444 7.80 19.44 -10.58
C THR A 444 7.64 20.87 -11.15
N PRO A 445 6.48 21.53 -10.96
CA PRO A 445 6.24 22.91 -11.42
C PRO A 445 7.29 23.91 -10.94
N LYS A 446 7.61 24.91 -11.76
CA LYS A 446 8.57 25.99 -11.46
C LYS A 446 7.87 27.37 -11.49
N PRO A 447 8.38 28.38 -10.76
CA PRO A 447 9.52 28.35 -9.83
C PRO A 447 9.22 27.56 -8.55
N LEU A 448 10.26 26.99 -7.94
CA LEU A 448 10.15 26.29 -6.66
C LEU A 448 10.09 27.28 -5.49
N ALA A 449 9.38 26.90 -4.42
CA ALA A 449 9.55 27.54 -3.12
C ALA A 449 10.98 27.31 -2.58
N VAL A 450 11.45 28.18 -1.68
CA VAL A 450 12.83 28.15 -1.16
C VAL A 450 13.16 26.83 -0.48
N ASP A 451 12.28 26.34 0.38
CA ASP A 451 12.47 25.09 1.12
C ASP A 451 12.51 23.87 0.19
N GLU A 452 11.68 23.86 -0.86
CA GLU A 452 11.70 22.82 -1.88
C GLU A 452 12.95 22.90 -2.77
N ALA A 453 13.40 24.10 -3.15
CA ALA A 453 14.65 24.27 -3.90
C ALA A 453 15.86 23.75 -3.10
N ILE A 454 15.88 23.98 -1.79
CA ILE A 454 16.91 23.46 -0.90
C ILE A 454 16.82 21.95 -0.78
N ALA A 455 15.62 21.38 -0.61
CA ALA A 455 15.44 19.93 -0.55
C ALA A 455 15.91 19.23 -1.84
N CYS A 456 15.52 19.75 -3.00
CA CYS A 456 15.95 19.26 -4.31
C CYS A 456 17.48 19.32 -4.46
N SER A 457 18.07 20.46 -4.09
CA SER A 457 19.53 20.66 -4.15
C SER A 457 20.29 19.76 -3.18
N ALA A 458 19.74 19.51 -1.99
CA ALA A 458 20.31 18.61 -0.99
C ALA A 458 20.32 17.15 -1.44
N VAL A 459 19.24 16.69 -2.08
CA VAL A 459 19.20 15.36 -2.68
C VAL A 459 20.18 15.24 -3.84
N ASN A 460 20.28 16.28 -4.69
CA ASN A 460 21.30 16.30 -5.74
C ASN A 460 22.72 16.20 -5.16
N ALA A 461 23.04 17.03 -4.16
CA ALA A 461 24.34 16.98 -3.48
C ALA A 461 24.61 15.61 -2.86
N ALA A 462 23.60 14.94 -2.28
CA ALA A 462 23.74 13.60 -1.76
C ALA A 462 24.18 12.59 -2.83
N PHE A 463 23.65 12.70 -4.06
CA PHE A 463 24.12 11.88 -5.19
C PHE A 463 25.55 12.22 -5.61
N GLU A 464 25.88 13.51 -5.79
CA GLU A 464 27.20 13.95 -6.27
C GLU A 464 28.34 13.58 -5.30
N THR A 465 28.06 13.53 -4.00
CA THR A 465 29.06 13.22 -2.97
C THR A 465 28.92 11.80 -2.41
N GLU A 466 28.05 10.97 -2.98
CA GLU A 466 27.73 9.63 -2.48
C GLU A 466 27.44 9.62 -0.96
N ALA A 467 26.67 10.62 -0.50
CA ALA A 467 26.44 10.84 0.92
C ALA A 467 25.77 9.62 1.56
N ARG A 468 26.20 9.28 2.78
CA ARG A 468 25.69 8.12 3.50
C ARG A 468 24.35 8.38 4.19
N ALA A 469 24.03 9.64 4.47
CA ALA A 469 22.75 10.05 5.03
C ALA A 469 22.46 11.54 4.78
N ILE A 470 21.19 11.91 4.91
CA ILE A 470 20.75 13.31 5.03
C ILE A 470 20.26 13.54 6.45
N VAL A 471 20.79 14.52 7.17
CA VAL A 471 20.31 14.98 8.48
C VAL A 471 19.36 16.16 8.28
N ALA A 472 18.09 15.97 8.59
CA ALA A 472 17.06 16.98 8.43
C ALA A 472 16.54 17.45 9.80
N LEU A 473 16.79 18.72 10.16
CA LEU A 473 16.17 19.34 11.33
C LEU A 473 14.77 19.84 10.94
N THR A 474 13.73 19.32 11.59
CA THR A 474 12.36 19.70 11.26
C THR A 474 11.47 19.79 12.49
N THR A 475 10.51 20.72 12.47
CA THR A 475 9.51 20.87 13.53
C THR A 475 8.15 20.30 13.10
N SER A 476 7.72 20.57 11.86
CA SER A 476 6.43 20.09 11.32
C SER A 476 6.56 18.82 10.48
N GLY A 477 7.77 18.42 10.09
CA GLY A 477 8.00 17.30 9.16
C GLY A 477 8.08 17.70 7.69
N ASN A 478 7.71 18.94 7.33
CA ASN A 478 7.67 19.38 5.93
C ASN A 478 9.03 19.27 5.22
N THR A 479 10.12 19.63 5.91
CA THR A 479 11.49 19.48 5.39
C THR A 479 11.80 18.03 5.04
N ALA A 480 11.43 17.09 5.91
CA ALA A 480 11.64 15.67 5.69
C ALA A 480 10.79 15.15 4.52
N ARG A 481 9.53 15.59 4.42
CA ARG A 481 8.64 15.30 3.28
C ARG A 481 9.22 15.78 1.96
N LEU A 482 9.71 17.03 1.91
CA LEU A 482 10.29 17.60 0.69
C LEU A 482 11.61 16.91 0.29
N LEU A 483 12.43 16.47 1.24
CA LEU A 483 13.61 15.66 0.94
C LEU A 483 13.22 14.28 0.42
N SER A 484 12.25 13.64 1.06
CA SER A 484 11.70 12.34 0.67
C SER A 484 11.11 12.37 -0.73
N LYS A 485 10.40 13.45 -1.10
CA LYS A 485 9.84 13.69 -2.45
C LYS A 485 10.83 13.45 -3.58
N TYR A 486 12.11 13.77 -3.38
CA TYR A 486 13.14 13.64 -4.41
C TYR A 486 13.88 12.29 -4.38
N HIS A 487 13.42 11.34 -3.56
CA HIS A 487 13.87 9.94 -3.53
C HIS A 487 15.41 9.79 -3.42
N PRO A 488 16.04 10.30 -2.35
CA PRO A 488 17.47 10.07 -2.13
C PRO A 488 17.76 8.57 -1.98
N SER A 489 18.92 8.13 -2.47
CA SER A 489 19.36 6.74 -2.31
C SER A 489 19.71 6.41 -0.85
N CYS A 490 20.14 7.41 -0.07
CA CYS A 490 20.50 7.31 1.34
C CYS A 490 19.33 7.64 2.30
N PRO A 491 19.37 7.19 3.57
CA PRO A 491 18.36 7.52 4.58
C PRO A 491 18.31 9.02 4.94
N ILE A 492 17.13 9.49 5.33
CA ILE A 492 16.87 10.85 5.86
C ILE A 492 16.66 10.76 7.38
N LEU A 493 17.69 11.11 8.15
CA LEU A 493 17.65 11.19 9.60
C LEU A 493 16.88 12.44 10.03
N THR A 494 15.64 12.22 10.48
CA THR A 494 14.68 13.29 10.73
C THR A 494 14.67 13.65 12.21
N VAL A 495 15.33 14.75 12.54
CA VAL A 495 15.51 15.21 13.92
C VAL A 495 14.40 16.18 14.30
N SER A 496 13.60 15.81 15.29
CA SER A 496 12.49 16.64 15.78
C SER A 496 12.36 16.55 17.30
N ARG A 497 11.92 17.65 17.92
CA ARG A 497 11.45 17.65 19.33
C ARG A 497 9.96 17.34 19.45
N ASN A 498 9.22 17.32 18.33
CA ASN A 498 7.79 17.04 18.32
C ASN A 498 7.57 15.54 18.15
N ALA A 499 7.05 14.90 19.20
CA ALA A 499 6.79 13.45 19.20
C ALA A 499 5.76 13.02 18.15
N GLN A 500 4.74 13.84 17.86
CA GLN A 500 3.74 13.56 16.81
C GLN A 500 4.40 13.61 15.43
N THR A 501 5.23 14.60 15.15
CA THR A 501 6.01 14.66 13.91
C THR A 501 6.91 13.45 13.76
N SER A 502 7.62 13.04 14.81
CA SER A 502 8.46 11.83 14.80
C SER A 502 7.68 10.54 14.49
N ARG A 503 6.38 10.49 14.81
CA ARG A 503 5.50 9.38 14.46
C ARG A 503 4.97 9.49 13.02
N GLN A 504 4.60 10.70 12.59
CA GLN A 504 4.03 10.97 11.27
C GLN A 504 5.02 10.83 10.12
N VAL A 505 6.31 11.12 10.35
CA VAL A 505 7.32 11.08 9.27
C VAL A 505 7.56 9.67 8.72
N HIS A 506 7.08 8.63 9.39
CA HIS A 506 7.04 7.27 8.81
C HIS A 506 6.20 7.19 7.53
N LEU A 507 5.29 8.13 7.27
CA LEU A 507 4.57 8.18 5.99
C LEU A 507 5.47 8.53 4.81
N TYR A 508 6.62 9.16 5.04
CA TYR A 508 7.52 9.62 3.99
C TYR A 508 8.65 8.63 3.77
N ARG A 509 8.84 8.17 2.53
CA ARG A 509 9.87 7.22 2.17
C ARG A 509 11.26 7.68 2.61
N GLY A 510 11.99 6.80 3.30
CA GLY A 510 13.38 7.01 3.69
C GLY A 510 13.57 7.88 4.93
N CYS A 511 12.50 8.37 5.55
CA CYS A 511 12.59 9.14 6.78
C CYS A 511 12.72 8.26 8.03
N TYR A 512 13.82 8.45 8.78
CA TYR A 512 14.08 7.79 10.05
C TYR A 512 13.94 8.79 11.19
N PRO A 513 12.91 8.67 12.04
CA PRO A 513 12.70 9.64 13.11
C PRO A 513 13.73 9.51 14.23
N LEU A 514 14.33 10.63 14.60
CA LEU A 514 15.20 10.80 15.75
C LEU A 514 14.60 11.86 16.67
N GLU A 515 13.90 11.40 17.72
CA GLU A 515 13.27 12.29 18.70
C GLU A 515 14.33 12.91 19.64
N TYR A 516 14.56 14.21 19.49
CA TYR A 516 15.52 14.96 20.31
C TYR A 516 14.85 15.47 21.59
N LYS A 517 15.20 14.88 22.73
CA LYS A 517 14.55 15.18 24.03
C LYS A 517 15.29 16.20 24.90
N ARG A 518 16.47 16.64 24.48
CA ARG A 518 17.23 17.64 25.25
C ARG A 518 16.55 19.01 25.17
N GLU A 519 16.71 19.80 26.22
CA GLU A 519 16.21 21.16 26.32
C GLU A 519 16.75 22.05 25.19
N ARG A 520 16.11 23.20 24.98
CA ARG A 520 16.54 24.16 23.96
C ARG A 520 17.74 24.94 24.48
N ASN A 521 18.80 25.02 23.67
CA ASN A 521 19.85 25.98 23.93
C ASN A 521 19.31 27.40 23.64
N PRO A 522 19.52 28.39 24.55
CA PRO A 522 19.09 29.77 24.30
C PRO A 522 19.71 30.38 23.04
N SER A 523 20.92 29.95 22.68
CA SER A 523 21.55 30.30 21.40
C SER A 523 21.03 29.37 20.31
N TRP A 524 20.32 29.93 19.32
CA TRP A 524 19.79 29.16 18.20
C TRP A 524 20.87 28.41 17.42
N GLU A 525 22.00 29.07 17.14
CA GLU A 525 23.12 28.46 16.42
C GLU A 525 23.67 27.26 17.19
N ARG A 526 23.89 27.39 18.50
CA ARG A 526 24.31 26.26 19.35
C ARG A 526 23.26 25.16 19.40
N ASP A 527 21.98 25.50 19.49
CA ASP A 527 20.88 24.53 19.49
C ASP A 527 20.80 23.71 18.19
N VAL A 528 21.10 24.34 17.06
CA VAL A 528 21.18 23.69 15.74
C VAL A 528 22.38 22.74 15.69
N GLU A 529 23.57 23.22 16.04
CA GLU A 529 24.78 22.38 16.05
C GLU A 529 24.64 21.19 17.01
N GLU A 530 24.12 21.39 18.22
CA GLU A 530 23.91 20.31 19.20
C GLU A 530 23.02 19.19 18.65
N ARG A 531 21.94 19.55 17.95
CA ARG A 531 21.03 18.59 17.31
C ARG A 531 21.70 17.85 16.15
N ILE A 532 22.47 18.55 15.33
CA ILE A 532 23.21 18.00 14.19
C ILE A 532 24.27 17.00 14.69
N HIS A 533 25.10 17.41 15.64
CA HIS A 533 26.11 16.55 16.25
C HIS A 533 25.48 15.33 16.92
N TRP A 534 24.42 15.53 17.71
CA TRP A 534 23.72 14.41 18.34
C TRP A 534 23.17 13.42 17.31
N ALA A 535 22.59 13.90 16.20
CA ALA A 535 22.04 13.04 15.16
C ALA A 535 23.13 12.19 14.47
N VAL A 536 24.30 12.78 14.21
CA VAL A 536 25.45 12.06 13.67
C VAL A 536 25.99 11.02 14.65
N GLU A 537 26.08 11.35 15.94
CA GLU A 537 26.50 10.38 16.97
C GLU A 537 25.51 9.21 17.11
N VAL A 538 24.20 9.50 17.06
CA VAL A 538 23.18 8.45 17.02
C VAL A 538 23.29 7.60 15.75
N ALA A 539 23.56 8.22 14.61
CA ALA A 539 23.74 7.51 13.34
C ALA A 539 24.96 6.58 13.37
N LYS A 540 26.09 7.03 13.94
CA LYS A 540 27.28 6.21 14.17
C LYS A 540 26.98 5.03 15.10
N ALA A 541 26.34 5.29 16.24
CA ALA A 541 25.97 4.26 17.22
C ALA A 541 25.04 3.19 16.64
N ARG A 542 24.21 3.55 15.65
CA ARG A 542 23.33 2.61 14.93
C ARG A 542 23.96 1.99 13.69
N GLY A 543 25.22 2.31 13.37
CA GLY A 543 25.93 1.81 12.19
C GLY A 543 25.42 2.36 10.86
N PHE A 544 24.72 3.50 10.87
CA PHE A 544 24.20 4.12 9.65
C PHE A 544 25.31 4.85 8.88
N VAL A 545 26.23 5.48 9.60
CA VAL A 545 27.40 6.21 9.09
C VAL A 545 28.65 5.82 9.91
N LYS A 546 29.84 6.01 9.35
CA LYS A 546 31.15 5.85 10.00
C LYS A 546 32.01 7.12 9.87
N PRO A 547 33.09 7.28 10.68
CA PRO A 547 34.07 8.34 10.45
C PRO A 547 34.59 8.33 9.01
N GLY A 548 34.70 9.51 8.41
CA GLY A 548 35.04 9.72 7.00
C GLY A 548 33.85 9.75 6.03
N ASP A 549 32.68 9.25 6.42
CA ASP A 549 31.49 9.32 5.56
C ASP A 549 31.00 10.77 5.41
N ILE A 550 30.44 11.10 4.24
CA ILE A 550 29.79 12.37 3.98
C ILE A 550 28.31 12.30 4.36
N VAL A 551 27.80 13.33 5.04
CA VAL A 551 26.38 13.56 5.28
C VAL A 551 25.96 14.92 4.76
N ILE A 552 24.72 15.01 4.28
CA ILE A 552 24.11 16.29 3.91
C ILE A 552 23.27 16.77 5.09
N VAL A 553 23.45 18.02 5.53
CA VAL A 553 22.70 18.61 6.62
C VAL A 553 21.76 19.68 6.08
N VAL A 554 20.49 19.60 6.44
CA VAL A 554 19.45 20.53 6.00
C VAL A 554 18.72 21.11 7.21
N HIS A 555 18.70 22.44 7.32
CA HIS A 555 18.03 23.15 8.41
C HIS A 555 17.60 24.57 7.98
N GLY A 556 16.96 25.30 8.90
CA GLY A 556 16.62 26.70 8.72
C GLY A 556 17.57 27.64 9.46
N PHE A 557 17.67 28.88 8.98
CA PHE A 557 18.46 29.94 9.61
C PHE A 557 17.77 30.55 10.84
N SER A 558 16.44 30.52 10.93
CA SER A 558 15.66 31.07 12.03
C SER A 558 14.86 30.01 12.81
N GLN A 559 14.47 30.36 14.04
CA GLN A 559 13.56 29.55 14.86
C GLN A 559 12.16 29.49 14.24
N GLY A 560 11.47 28.35 14.40
CA GLY A 560 10.11 28.14 13.94
C GLY A 560 9.98 27.13 12.79
N SER A 561 8.77 27.00 12.25
CA SER A 561 8.47 26.18 11.07
C SER A 561 8.58 27.00 9.78
N GLN A 562 8.75 26.34 8.63
CA GLN A 562 8.72 26.95 7.28
C GLN A 562 9.91 27.89 6.95
N HIS A 563 11.05 27.70 7.60
CA HIS A 563 12.25 28.52 7.37
C HIS A 563 13.46 27.72 6.86
N THR A 564 13.25 26.52 6.31
CA THR A 564 14.35 25.72 5.75
C THR A 564 14.97 26.45 4.57
N ASN A 565 16.25 26.83 4.69
CA ASN A 565 16.97 27.58 3.67
C ASN A 565 18.48 27.27 3.63
N THR A 566 18.99 26.32 4.43
CA THR A 566 20.41 26.03 4.55
C THR A 566 20.71 24.58 4.23
N ILE A 567 21.74 24.36 3.40
CA ILE A 567 22.36 23.07 3.10
C ILE A 567 23.85 23.12 3.49
N ARG A 568 24.35 22.08 4.14
CA ARG A 568 25.78 21.87 4.40
C ARG A 568 26.19 20.45 3.99
N ILE A 569 27.37 20.31 3.41
CA ILE A 569 28.03 19.02 3.19
C ILE A 569 29.02 18.86 4.33
N TRP A 570 28.93 17.76 5.08
CA TRP A 570 29.72 17.56 6.29
C TRP A 570 30.32 16.17 6.34
N THR A 571 31.63 16.08 6.58
CA THR A 571 32.32 14.82 6.83
C THR A 571 32.20 14.43 8.30
N CYS A 572 31.73 13.22 8.57
CA CYS A 572 31.70 12.64 9.91
C CYS A 572 33.12 12.49 10.45
N VAL A 573 33.44 13.19 11.55
CA VAL A 573 34.75 13.10 12.22
C VAL A 573 34.76 11.98 13.25
#